data_AF-A0A2W5QTX9-F1
#
_entry.id   AF-A0A2W5QTX9-F1
#
_cell.length_a   1.000
_cell.length_b   1.000
_cell.length_c   1.000
_cell.angle_alpha   90.00
_cell.angle_beta   90.00
_cell.angle_gamma   90.00
#
_symmetry.space_group_name_H-M   'P 1'
#
loop_
_entity.id
_entity.type
_entity.pdbx_description
1 polymer ?
#
loop_
_entity_poly.entity_id
_entity_poly.type
_entity_poly.pdbx_seq_one_letter_code
_entity_poly.pdbx_strand_id
1 'polypeptide(L)' 'MTDISIGNNDNIDIIVAMKLHLLVCDGVFDLGLAALTDTVGLANAMAGSLPQAPAHIELTLVGVRRRIRTAQGLT' A
#
# COMPACT_ATOMS: atom_id res chain seq x y z
N MET A 1 16.18 7.06 19.63
CA MET A 1 14.98 7.90 19.52
C MET A 1 15.39 9.04 18.61
N THR A 2 15.23 8.84 17.30
CA THR A 2 15.66 9.77 16.25
C THR A 2 14.60 10.85 16.08
N ASP A 3 15.00 12.11 16.10
CA ASP A 3 14.14 13.26 15.91
C ASP A 3 13.40 13.17 14.57
N ILE A 4 12.06 13.13 14.64
CA ILE A 4 11.19 13.29 13.46
C ILE A 4 11.28 14.76 13.09
N SER A 5 11.99 15.06 11.99
CA SER A 5 12.18 16.42 11.50
C SER A 5 11.06 16.80 10.54
N ILE A 6 10.33 17.88 10.84
CA ILE A 6 9.23 18.35 10.00
C ILE A 6 9.80 18.94 8.70
N GLY A 7 9.37 18.39 7.56
CA GLY A 7 9.73 18.89 6.22
C GLY A 7 10.76 18.06 5.47
N ASN A 8 11.27 16.98 6.07
CA ASN A 8 12.19 16.04 5.43
C ASN A 8 11.55 14.65 5.28
N ASN A 9 12.07 13.81 4.38
CA ASN A 9 11.64 12.41 4.30
C ASN A 9 12.28 11.63 5.46
N ASP A 10 11.45 11.05 6.32
CA ASP A 10 11.91 10.10 7.32
C ASP A 10 12.38 8.81 6.62
N ASN A 11 13.65 8.48 6.79
CA ASN A 11 14.19 7.21 6.30
C ASN A 11 14.23 6.21 7.46
N ILE A 12 13.21 5.35 7.52
CA ILE A 12 13.06 4.32 8.54
C ILE A 12 13.57 3.02 7.95
N ASP A 13 14.56 2.40 8.60
CA ASP A 13 15.14 1.13 8.17
C ASP A 13 14.08 0.02 8.07
N ILE A 14 13.32 -0.18 9.16
CA ILE A 14 12.20 -1.14 9.20
C ILE A 14 10.99 -0.52 9.91
N ILE A 15 9.83 -0.56 9.25
CA ILE A 15 8.54 -0.23 9.85
C ILE A 15 7.97 -1.51 10.47
N VAL A 16 7.83 -1.52 11.80
CA VAL A 16 7.36 -2.70 12.56
C VAL A 16 5.85 -2.94 12.49
N ALA A 17 5.08 -1.97 12.00
CA ALA A 17 3.64 -2.09 11.75
C ALA A 17 3.21 -1.10 10.65
N MET A 18 2.96 -1.59 9.44
CA MET A 18 2.64 -0.74 8.28
C MET A 18 1.18 -0.92 7.85
N LYS A 19 0.41 0.17 7.93
CA LYS A 19 -0.98 0.24 7.45
C LYS A 19 -1.06 1.19 6.26
N LEU A 20 -1.38 0.66 5.09
CA LEU A 20 -1.48 1.41 3.85
C LEU A 20 -2.95 1.51 3.41
N HIS A 21 -3.48 2.73 3.37
CA HIS A 21 -4.83 2.98 2.85
C HIS A 21 -4.73 3.56 1.45
N LEU A 22 -5.22 2.81 0.46
CA LEU A 22 -5.28 3.25 -0.93
C LEU A 22 -6.65 3.87 -1.22
N LEU A 23 -6.71 5.18 -1.42
CA LEU A 23 -7.93 5.85 -1.83
C LEU A 23 -8.23 5.53 -3.31
N VAL A 24 -9.34 4.85 -3.55
CA VAL A 24 -9.80 4.46 -4.87
C VAL A 24 -11.06 5.26 -5.22
N CYS A 25 -10.99 6.00 -6.32
CA CYS A 25 -12.08 6.81 -6.85
C CYS A 25 -12.77 6.11 -8.03
N ASP A 26 -14.01 6.53 -8.32
CA ASP A 26 -14.75 6.04 -9.49
C ASP A 26 -14.02 6.42 -10.79
N GLY A 27 -13.90 5.46 -11.71
CA GLY A 27 -13.10 5.58 -12.92
C GLY A 27 -11.58 5.46 -12.70
N VAL A 28 -11.12 4.91 -11.57
CA VAL A 28 -9.68 4.67 -11.33
C VAL A 28 -9.05 3.88 -12.47
N PHE A 29 -7.82 4.22 -12.82
CA PHE A 29 -7.03 3.50 -13.80
C PHE A 29 -6.72 2.06 -13.33
N ASP A 30 -7.24 1.08 -14.06
CA ASP A 30 -7.19 -0.35 -13.74
C ASP A 30 -5.76 -0.86 -13.52
N LEU A 31 -4.86 -0.57 -14.46
CA LEU A 31 -3.49 -1.07 -14.39
C LEU A 31 -2.70 -0.42 -13.26
N GLY A 32 -3.00 0.84 -12.92
CA GLY A 32 -2.40 1.51 -11.77
C GLY A 32 -2.83 0.88 -10.44
N LEU A 33 -4.14 0.59 -10.31
CA LEU A 33 -4.67 -0.09 -9.13
C LEU A 33 -4.12 -1.53 -9.01
N ALA A 34 -4.08 -2.26 -10.12
CA ALA A 34 -3.50 -3.61 -10.18
C ALA A 34 -2.02 -3.59 -9.81
N ALA A 35 -1.22 -2.73 -10.43
CA ALA A 35 0.22 -2.64 -10.15
C ALA A 35 0.51 -2.37 -8.67
N LEU A 36 -0.23 -1.47 -8.02
CA LEU A 36 -0.06 -1.16 -6.60
C LEU A 36 -0.45 -2.35 -5.70
N THR A 37 -1.62 -2.95 -5.96
CA THR A 37 -2.09 -4.09 -5.18
C THR A 37 -1.19 -5.32 -5.35
N ASP A 38 -0.75 -5.61 -6.57
CA ASP A 38 0.18 -6.70 -6.89
C ASP A 38 1.55 -6.49 -6.26
N THR A 39 2.10 -5.27 -6.33
CA THR A 39 3.41 -4.96 -5.74
C THR A 39 3.41 -5.20 -4.24
N VAL A 40 2.37 -4.74 -3.54
CA VAL A 40 2.25 -4.96 -2.09
C VAL A 40 2.01 -6.42 -1.76
N GLY A 41 1.14 -7.11 -2.51
CA GLY A 41 0.89 -8.54 -2.35
C GLY A 41 2.17 -9.37 -2.53
N LEU A 42 2.94 -9.07 -3.58
CA LEU A 42 4.21 -9.73 -3.85
C LEU A 42 5.24 -9.45 -2.75
N ALA A 43 5.37 -8.20 -2.30
CA ALA A 43 6.27 -7.84 -1.20
C ALA A 43 5.95 -8.65 0.07
N ASN A 44 4.66 -8.76 0.43
CA ASN A 44 4.21 -9.56 1.56
C ASN A 44 4.52 -11.06 1.38
N ALA A 45 4.31 -11.60 0.18
CA ALA A 45 4.60 -13.00 -0.12
C ALA A 45 6.10 -13.32 -0.07
N MET A 46 6.95 -12.36 -0.45
CA MET A 46 8.40 -12.50 -0.43
C MET A 46 9.05 -12.11 0.91
N ALA A 47 8.29 -11.55 1.87
CA ALA A 47 8.86 -11.07 3.13
C ALA A 47 9.65 -12.15 3.89
N GLY A 48 9.19 -13.41 3.81
CA GLY A 48 9.85 -14.56 4.45
C GLY A 48 11.19 -14.97 3.81
N SER A 49 11.55 -14.47 2.62
CA SER A 49 12.85 -14.76 1.99
C SER A 49 13.97 -13.82 2.45
N LEU A 50 13.66 -12.81 3.26
CA LEU A 50 14.63 -11.83 3.74
C LEU A 50 15.29 -12.30 5.06
N PRO A 51 16.57 -11.98 5.31
CA PRO A 51 17.26 -12.35 6.56
C PRO A 51 16.55 -11.85 7.82
N GLN A 52 15.94 -10.67 7.73
CA GLN A 52 15.02 -10.14 8.72
C GLN A 52 13.71 -9.82 8.00
N ALA A 53 12.70 -10.66 8.23
CA ALA A 53 11.39 -10.45 7.62
C ALA A 53 10.78 -9.13 8.13
N PRO A 54 10.43 -8.18 7.24
CA PRO A 54 9.72 -6.98 7.63
C PRO A 54 8.30 -7.32 8.08
N ALA A 55 7.65 -6.38 8.78
CA ALA A 55 6.25 -6.53 9.13
C ALA A 55 5.38 -6.57 7.87
N HIS A 56 4.29 -7.35 7.92
CA HIS A 56 3.33 -7.44 6.84
C HIS A 56 2.69 -6.06 6.58
N ILE A 57 2.57 -5.69 5.31
CA ILE A 57 1.91 -4.46 4.87
C ILE A 57 0.40 -4.72 4.85
N GLU A 58 -0.34 -4.10 5.75
CA GLU A 58 -1.81 -4.15 5.78
C GLU A 58 -2.37 -3.16 4.76
N LEU A 59 -2.69 -3.65 3.56
CA LEU A 59 -3.30 -2.84 2.49
C LEU A 59 -4.82 -2.85 2.62
N THR A 60 -5.42 -1.67 2.73
CA THR A 60 -6.87 -1.47 2.70
C THR A 60 -7.22 -0.55 1.53
N LEU A 61 -8.11 -1.02 0.64
CA LEU A 61 -8.72 -0.15 -0.36
C LEU A 61 -9.85 0.63 0.31
N VAL A 62 -9.79 1.95 0.25
CA VAL A 62 -10.81 2.85 0.79
C VAL A 62 -11.44 3.66 -0.34
N GLY A 63 -12.73 3.95 -0.24
CA GLY A 63 -13.45 4.72 -1.23
C GLY A 63 -14.40 5.72 -0.59
N VAL A 64 -14.74 6.77 -1.32
CA VAL A 64 -15.73 7.79 -0.88
C VAL A 64 -17.18 7.37 -1.15
N ARG A 65 -17.38 6.19 -1.75
CA ARG A 65 -18.70 5.58 -2.03
C ARG A 65 -18.65 4.09 -1.69
N ARG A 66 -19.82 3.49 -1.46
CA ARG A 66 -19.96 2.06 -1.14
C ARG A 66 -19.47 1.11 -2.24
N ARG A 67 -19.55 1.52 -3.50
CA ARG A 67 -19.10 0.74 -4.67
C ARG A 67 -18.39 1.68 -5.63
N ILE A 68 -17.22 1.26 -6.08
CA ILE A 68 -16.38 1.97 -7.04
C ILE A 68 -16.33 1.12 -8.31
N ARG A 69 -16.36 1.76 -9.47
CA ARG A 69 -16.06 1.12 -10.75
C ARG A 69 -14.70 1.62 -11.25
N THR A 70 -13.84 0.72 -11.70
CA THR A 70 -12.62 1.11 -12.41
C THR A 70 -12.95 1.66 -13.80
N ALA A 71 -11.96 2.20 -14.53
CA ALA A 71 -12.16 2.72 -15.88
C ALA A 71 -12.66 1.64 -16.87
N GLN A 72 -12.26 0.38 -16.70
CA GLN A 72 -12.80 -0.76 -17.47
C GLN A 72 -14.10 -1.35 -16.87
N GLY A 73 -14.65 -0.75 -15.82
CA GLY A 73 -15.93 -1.14 -15.24
C GLY A 73 -15.89 -2.30 -14.24
N LEU A 74 -14.72 -2.67 -13.72
CA LEU A 74 -14.55 -3.67 -12.67
C LEU A 74 -15.03 -3.13 -11.31
N THR A 75 -15.53 -4.01 -10.43
CA THR A 75 -16.07 -3.62 -9.11
C THR A 75 -15.61 -4.53 -8.00
#